data_AF-A0AAD4HWZ3-F1
#
_entry.id   AF-A0AAD4HWZ3-F1
#
_cell.length_a   1.000
_cell.length_b   1.000
_cell.length_c   1.000
_cell.angle_alpha   90.00
_cell.angle_beta   90.00
_cell.angle_gamma   90.00
#
_symmetry.space_group_name_H-M   'P 1'
#
loop_
_entity.id
_entity.type
_entity.pdbx_description
1 polymer ?
#
loop_
_entity_poly.entity_id
_entity_poly.type
_entity_poly.pdbx_seq_one_letter_code
_entity_poly.pdbx_strand_id
1 'polypeptide(L)'
;MRALAAPWRSFRSYATTGRKSRLGPALSLEHFIQRTRVLSFYRSILRRTRRIADPKTRAETRKFARDEIERHRGVTDLVSPLP
;
A
#
# COMPACT_ATOMS: atom_id res chain seq x y z
N MET A 1 -43.56 -12.27 -44.88
CA MET A 1 -42.22 -12.64 -44.36
C MET A 1 -41.22 -11.55 -44.68
N ARG A 2 -40.72 -10.81 -43.67
CA ARG A 2 -39.38 -10.18 -43.64
C ARG A 2 -39.22 -9.41 -42.33
N ALA A 3 -38.52 -10.01 -41.37
CA ALA A 3 -38.09 -9.34 -40.16
C ALA A 3 -36.86 -8.46 -40.50
N LEU A 4 -36.92 -7.18 -40.16
CA LEU A 4 -35.77 -6.28 -40.21
C LEU A 4 -34.95 -6.52 -38.94
N ALA A 5 -33.88 -7.31 -39.05
CA ALA A 5 -32.91 -7.46 -37.98
C ALA A 5 -31.99 -6.23 -37.96
N ALA A 6 -32.23 -5.31 -37.03
CA ALA A 6 -31.26 -4.28 -36.68
C ALA A 6 -30.10 -4.95 -35.92
N PRO A 7 -28.83 -4.81 -36.34
CA PRO A 7 -27.71 -5.34 -35.58
C PRO A 7 -27.45 -4.38 -34.41
N TRP A 8 -27.76 -4.83 -33.20
CA TRP A 8 -27.38 -4.14 -31.98
C TRP A 8 -25.85 -4.20 -31.90
N ARG A 9 -25.17 -3.16 -32.39
CA ARG A 9 -23.75 -2.97 -32.15
C ARG A 9 -23.59 -2.69 -30.65
N SER A 10 -23.32 -3.75 -29.90
CA SER A 10 -22.85 -3.64 -28.52
C SER A 10 -21.51 -2.92 -28.53
N PHE A 11 -21.54 -1.61 -28.27
CA PHE A 11 -20.34 -0.86 -27.93
C PHE A 11 -19.80 -1.44 -26.63
N ARG A 12 -18.70 -2.19 -26.72
CA ARG A 12 -17.95 -2.65 -25.56
C ARG A 12 -17.30 -1.42 -24.92
N SER A 13 -18.00 -0.80 -23.98
CA SER A 13 -17.42 0.26 -23.16
C SER A 13 -16.42 -0.39 -22.19
N TYR A 14 -15.14 -0.05 -22.34
CA TYR A 14 -14.16 -0.35 -21.30
C TYR A 14 -14.45 0.61 -20.14
N ALA A 15 -14.55 0.07 -18.92
CA ALA A 15 -14.90 0.79 -17.71
C ALA A 15 -13.77 1.74 -17.24
N THR A 16 -13.38 2.70 -18.07
CA THR A 16 -12.48 3.80 -17.72
C THR A 16 -13.25 5.11 -17.57
N THR A 17 -14.55 5.06 -17.31
CA THR A 17 -15.27 6.24 -16.83
C THR A 17 -14.65 6.66 -15.51
N GLY A 18 -13.96 7.80 -15.53
CA GLY A 18 -13.16 8.35 -14.43
C GLY A 18 -14.01 8.59 -13.19
N ARG A 19 -14.21 7.54 -12.40
CA ARG A 19 -14.77 7.64 -11.07
C ARG A 19 -13.68 8.28 -10.22
N LYS A 20 -13.95 9.48 -9.69
CA LYS A 20 -13.06 10.18 -8.76
C LYS A 20 -12.67 9.18 -7.67
N SER A 21 -11.40 8.76 -7.64
CA SER A 21 -10.97 7.72 -6.73
C SER A 21 -11.16 8.22 -5.30
N ARG A 22 -11.76 7.38 -4.44
CA ARG A 22 -11.76 7.64 -2.98
C ARG A 22 -10.34 7.55 -2.40
N LEU A 23 -9.44 6.94 -3.17
CA LEU A 23 -8.02 6.94 -2.93
C LEU A 23 -7.51 8.32 -3.32
N GLY A 24 -6.71 8.94 -2.45
CA GLY A 24 -6.00 10.19 -2.75
C GLY A 24 -5.05 10.05 -3.95
N PRO A 25 -4.21 11.05 -4.22
CA PRO A 25 -3.25 10.98 -5.32
C PRO A 25 -2.49 9.65 -5.29
N ALA A 26 -2.40 9.01 -6.45
CA ALA A 26 -1.68 7.75 -6.58
C ALA A 26 -0.23 7.96 -6.13
N LEU A 27 0.27 7.08 -5.25
CA LEU A 27 1.66 7.11 -4.83
C LEU A 27 2.56 6.84 -6.03
N SER A 28 3.71 7.50 -6.09
CA SER A 28 4.73 7.10 -7.07
C SER A 28 5.17 5.65 -6.81
N LEU A 29 5.68 4.99 -7.85
CA LEU A 29 6.20 3.63 -7.75
C LEU A 29 7.25 3.50 -6.64
N GLU A 30 8.14 4.48 -6.53
CA GLU A 30 9.16 4.53 -5.47
C GLU A 30 8.57 4.58 -4.07
N HIS A 31 7.54 5.41 -3.85
CA HIS A 31 6.82 5.44 -2.57
C HIS A 31 6.15 4.09 -2.27
N PHE A 32 5.63 3.40 -3.29
CA PHE A 32 5.03 2.08 -3.12
C PHE A 32 6.07 1.02 -2.73
N ILE A 33 7.22 1.00 -3.41
CA ILE A 33 8.33 0.09 -3.09
C ILE A 33 8.84 0.37 -1.67
N GLN A 34 9.02 1.65 -1.31
CA GLN A 34 9.47 2.05 0.02
C GLN A 34 8.50 1.60 1.11
N ARG A 35 7.19 1.78 0.93
CA ARG A 35 6.17 1.27 1.86
C ARG A 35 6.23 -0.24 2.02
N THR A 36 6.46 -0.96 0.92
CA THR A 36 6.58 -2.42 0.94
C THR A 36 7.79 -2.88 1.76
N ARG A 37 8.94 -2.18 1.61
CA ARG A 37 10.15 -2.42 2.41
C ARG A 37 9.90 -2.18 3.90
N VAL A 38 9.29 -1.05 4.26
CA VAL A 38 8.94 -0.71 5.66
C VAL A 38 8.03 -1.79 6.27
N LEU A 39 7.01 -2.24 5.55
CA LEU A 39 6.11 -3.31 6.03
C LEU A 39 6.83 -4.65 6.21
N SER A 40 7.74 -5.01 5.29
CA SER A 40 8.56 -6.22 5.41
C SER A 40 9.46 -6.14 6.66
N PHE A 41 10.13 -5.00 6.84
CA PHE A 41 10.97 -4.72 8.00
C PHE A 41 10.20 -4.81 9.31
N TYR A 42 9.02 -4.17 9.42
CA TYR A 42 8.17 -4.23 10.60
C TYR A 42 7.75 -5.67 10.93
N ARG A 43 7.34 -6.47 9.93
CA ARG A 43 7.02 -7.90 10.13
C ARG A 43 8.24 -8.68 10.61
N SER A 44 9.45 -8.35 10.16
CA SER A 44 10.68 -8.97 10.63
C SER A 44 10.94 -8.69 12.11
N ILE A 45 10.70 -7.45 12.58
CA ILE A 45 10.77 -7.07 14.00
C ILE A 45 9.77 -7.87 14.82
N LEU A 46 8.51 -7.96 14.37
CA LEU A 46 7.49 -8.74 15.06
C LEU A 46 7.85 -10.22 15.19
N ARG A 47 8.49 -10.82 14.18
CA ARG A 47 8.97 -12.20 14.24
C ARG A 47 10.14 -12.35 15.20
N ARG A 48 11.13 -11.44 15.17
CA ARG A 48 12.30 -11.47 16.06
C ARG A 48 11.91 -11.30 17.53
N THR A 49 10.99 -10.37 17.82
CA THR A 49 10.50 -10.12 19.18
C THR A 49 9.74 -11.29 19.80
N ARG A 50 9.29 -12.29 19.02
CA ARG A 50 8.69 -13.51 19.59
C ARG A 50 9.65 -14.30 20.48
N ARG A 51 10.97 -14.18 20.26
CA ARG A 51 12.00 -14.87 21.06
C ARG A 51 12.25 -14.21 22.43
N ILE A 52 11.69 -13.03 22.69
CA ILE A 52 11.79 -12.36 23.99
C ILE A 52 10.89 -13.12 24.96
N ALA A 53 11.51 -13.66 26.02
CA ALA A 53 10.84 -14.47 27.04
C ALA A 53 9.91 -13.61 27.91
N ASP A 54 10.42 -12.48 28.42
CA ASP A 54 9.63 -11.57 29.24
C ASP A 54 8.50 -10.91 28.41
N PRO A 55 7.21 -11.15 28.74
CA PRO A 55 6.09 -10.60 27.99
C PRO A 55 6.04 -9.07 28.05
N LYS A 56 6.49 -8.45 29.15
CA LYS A 56 6.50 -6.99 29.29
C LYS A 56 7.51 -6.35 28.34
N THR A 57 8.77 -6.79 28.38
CA THR A 57 9.83 -6.36 27.47
C THR A 57 9.44 -6.59 26.01
N ARG A 58 8.77 -7.71 25.71
CA ARG A 58 8.27 -8.00 24.35
C ARG A 58 7.22 -6.99 23.90
N ALA A 59 6.28 -6.62 24.76
CA ALA A 59 5.26 -5.64 24.45
C ALA A 59 5.87 -4.24 24.27
N GLU A 60 6.78 -3.84 25.16
CA GLU A 60 7.50 -2.57 25.09
C GLU A 60 8.32 -2.45 23.81
N THR A 61 9.08 -3.49 23.44
CA THR A 61 9.87 -3.51 22.20
C THR A 61 8.98 -3.36 20.95
N ARG A 62 7.81 -4.03 20.94
CA ARG A 62 6.86 -3.91 19.82
C ARG A 62 6.24 -2.52 19.74
N LYS A 63 5.88 -1.95 20.89
CA LYS A 63 5.34 -0.58 20.98
C LYS A 63 6.37 0.42 20.50
N PHE A 64 7.62 0.31 20.96
CA PHE A 64 8.72 1.16 20.52
C PHE A 64 8.90 1.14 19.00
N ALA A 65 8.97 -0.06 18.39
CA ALA A 65 9.10 -0.19 16.95
C ALA A 65 7.93 0.42 16.17
N ARG A 66 6.70 0.28 16.69
CA ARG A 66 5.51 0.88 16.10
C ARG A 66 5.54 2.41 16.21
N ASP A 67 5.85 2.92 17.39
CA ASP A 67 5.92 4.36 17.67
C ASP A 67 6.98 5.02 16.79
N GLU A 68 8.12 4.36 16.53
CA GLU A 68 9.17 4.87 15.63
C GLU A 68 8.68 5.01 14.18
N ILE A 69 7.96 4.01 13.66
CA ILE A 69 7.40 4.07 12.31
C ILE A 69 6.30 5.12 12.22
N GLU A 70 5.44 5.23 13.25
CA GLU A 70 4.36 6.21 13.26
C GLU A 70 4.89 7.65 13.33
N ARG A 71 5.96 7.91 14.11
CA ARG A 71 6.65 9.21 14.15
C ARG A 71 7.07 9.69 12.75
N HIS A 72 7.51 8.77 11.89
CA HIS A 72 7.99 9.07 10.55
C HIS A 72 6.93 8.89 9.45
N ARG A 73 5.65 8.69 9.81
CA ARG A 73 4.57 8.44 8.84
C ARG A 73 4.38 9.56 7.82
N GLY A 74 4.71 10.80 8.20
CA GLY A 74 4.59 11.98 7.34
C GLY A 74 5.79 12.23 6.42
N VAL A 75 6.87 11.46 6.55
CA VAL A 75 8.08 11.64 5.74
C VAL A 75 7.82 11.09 4.34
N THR A 76 7.89 11.97 3.34
CA THR A 76 7.71 11.65 1.92
C THR A 76 8.98 11.80 1.10
N ASP A 77 10.07 12.24 1.73
CA ASP A 77 11.34 12.40 1.03
C ASP A 77 11.87 11.03 0.60
N LEU A 78 12.03 10.87 -0.70
CA LEU A 78 12.70 9.72 -1.27
C LEU A 78 14.18 10.06 -1.39
N VAL A 79 15.04 9.21 -0.82
CA VAL A 79 16.48 9.29 -1.11
C VAL A 79 16.62 8.99 -2.60
N SER A 80 16.90 10.02 -3.40
CA SER A 80 17.35 9.84 -4.78
C SER A 80 18.58 8.95 -4.75
N PRO A 81 18.64 7.85 -5.52
CA PRO A 81 19.85 7.06 -5.63
C PRO A 81 20.88 7.86 -6.46
N LEU A 82 21.58 8.79 -5.79
CA LEU A 82 22.72 9.60 -6.27
C LEU A 82 22.42 10.52 -7.49
N PRO A 83 23.21 11.61 -7.70
CA PRO A 83 23.06 12.54 -8.82
C PRO A 83 23.44 11.93 -10.18
#